data_AF-A0A125W711-F1
#
_entry.id   AF-A0A125W711-F1
#
_cell.length_a   1.000
_cell.length_b   1.000
_cell.length_c   1.000
_cell.angle_alpha   90.00
_cell.angle_beta   90.00
_cell.angle_gamma   90.00
#
_symmetry.space_group_name_H-M   'P 1'
#
loop_
_entity.id
_entity.type
_entity.pdbx_description
1 polymer ?
#
loop_
_entity_poly.entity_id
_entity_poly.type
_entity_poly.pdbx_seq_one_letter_code
_entity_poly.pdbx_strand_id
1 'polypeptide(L)'
;MEVLNPLESLIKEQMNNGEDYVSVMEDNLKALEKTTMVAGEEVVPEKEAKDEKTVASGYFKDVDVKDPELSDYTGEWQSVYPLLKDGILDEVFDYKAKLNKDMTAAEYKDYYTTGYEIVFL
;
A
#
# COMPACT_ATOMS: atom_id res chain seq x y z
N MET A 1 -14.27 -21.86 16.59
CA MET A 1 -13.75 -21.07 15.45
C MET A 1 -13.62 -19.67 15.99
N GLU A 2 -12.42 -19.09 15.96
CA GLU A 2 -12.22 -17.69 16.36
C GLU A 2 -12.70 -16.77 15.24
N VAL A 3 -13.19 -15.59 15.58
CA VAL A 3 -13.76 -14.62 14.62
C VAL A 3 -12.95 -13.33 14.71
N LEU A 4 -12.47 -12.84 13.57
CA LEU A 4 -11.97 -11.47 13.46
C LEU A 4 -13.14 -10.54 13.17
N ASN A 5 -13.44 -9.64 14.10
CA ASN A 5 -14.51 -8.66 13.96
C ASN A 5 -13.98 -7.41 13.23
N PRO A 6 -14.59 -7.00 12.08
CA PRO A 6 -14.16 -5.81 11.33
C PRO A 6 -14.58 -4.48 11.97
N LEU A 7 -15.29 -4.51 13.11
CA LEU A 7 -15.73 -3.35 13.90
C LEU A 7 -16.80 -2.49 13.21
N GLU A 8 -17.50 -3.06 12.23
CA GLU A 8 -18.60 -2.39 11.53
C GLU A 8 -19.85 -2.23 12.41
N SER A 9 -20.05 -3.11 13.39
CA SER A 9 -21.17 -3.03 14.33
C SER A 9 -20.90 -3.76 15.65
N LEU A 10 -21.54 -3.28 16.72
CA LEU A 10 -21.70 -4.00 17.98
C LEU A 10 -23.17 -4.32 18.18
N ILE A 11 -23.50 -5.57 18.49
CA ILE A 11 -24.89 -5.94 18.78
C ILE A 11 -25.27 -5.48 20.20
N LYS A 12 -26.57 -5.30 20.45
CA LYS A 12 -27.08 -4.78 21.73
C LYS A 12 -26.57 -5.55 22.95
N GLU A 13 -26.41 -6.86 22.83
CA GLU A 13 -25.89 -7.70 23.90
C GLU A 13 -24.45 -7.32 24.29
N GLN A 14 -23.57 -7.15 23.30
CA GLN A 14 -22.18 -6.73 23.52
C GLN A 14 -22.11 -5.34 24.15
N MET A 15 -22.94 -4.41 23.69
CA MET A 15 -23.04 -3.08 24.29
C MET A 15 -23.53 -3.16 25.75
N ASN A 16 -24.53 -4.00 26.02
CA ASN A 16 -25.04 -4.22 27.38
C ASN A 16 -24.00 -4.89 28.29
N ASN A 17 -23.10 -5.68 27.72
CA ASN A 17 -21.97 -6.30 28.40
C ASN A 17 -20.78 -5.36 28.58
N GLY A 18 -20.86 -4.13 28.06
CA GLY A 18 -19.83 -3.11 28.17
C GLY A 18 -18.68 -3.24 27.17
N GLU A 19 -18.84 -4.05 26.12
CA GLU A 19 -17.86 -4.14 25.04
C GLU A 19 -17.81 -2.85 24.23
N ASP A 20 -16.60 -2.47 23.84
CA ASP A 20 -16.30 -1.32 23.00
C ASP A 20 -15.29 -1.68 21.90
N TYR A 21 -14.89 -0.67 21.12
CA TYR A 21 -13.92 -0.86 20.05
C TYR A 21 -12.60 -1.46 20.55
N VAL A 22 -12.13 -1.03 21.72
CA VAL A 22 -10.84 -1.45 22.27
C VAL A 22 -10.94 -2.90 22.74
N SER A 23 -11.98 -3.27 23.49
CA SER A 23 -12.15 -4.64 23.96
C SER A 23 -12.27 -5.63 22.80
N VAL A 24 -12.98 -5.25 21.72
CA VAL A 24 -13.08 -6.11 20.53
C VAL A 24 -11.74 -6.21 19.79
N MET A 25 -10.94 -5.14 19.75
CA MET A 25 -9.59 -5.20 19.17
C MET A 25 -8.62 -6.05 19.99
N GLU A 26 -8.74 -6.05 21.32
CA GLU A 26 -7.98 -6.96 22.19
C GLU A 26 -8.34 -8.43 21.90
N ASP A 27 -9.62 -8.72 21.68
CA ASP A 27 -10.05 -10.08 21.32
C ASP A 27 -9.60 -10.48 19.91
N ASN A 28 -9.65 -9.56 18.94
CA ASN A 28 -9.06 -9.78 17.61
C ASN A 28 -7.55 -10.08 17.70
N LEU A 29 -6.81 -9.36 18.55
CA LEU A 29 -5.38 -9.61 18.76
C LEU A 29 -5.13 -11.02 19.31
N LYS A 30 -5.87 -11.43 20.36
CA LYS A 30 -5.79 -12.79 20.93
C LYS A 30 -6.13 -13.86 19.88
N ALA A 31 -7.07 -13.59 18.98
CA ALA A 31 -7.43 -14.50 17.90
C ALA A 31 -6.31 -14.61 16.86
N LEU A 32 -5.69 -13.49 16.46
CA LEU A 32 -4.56 -13.46 15.51
C LEU A 32 -3.33 -14.19 16.07
N GLU A 33 -3.00 -13.99 17.35
CA GLU A 33 -1.83 -14.62 17.98
C GLU A 33 -1.86 -16.16 17.92
N LYS A 34 -3.06 -16.77 17.90
CA LYS A 34 -3.20 -18.23 17.78
C LYS A 34 -2.67 -18.78 16.46
N THR A 35 -2.59 -17.97 15.40
CA THR A 35 -2.06 -18.38 14.10
C THR A 35 -0.71 -17.74 13.79
N THR A 36 -0.46 -16.50 14.21
CA THR A 36 0.78 -15.77 13.87
C THR A 36 1.95 -16.11 14.78
N MET A 37 1.72 -16.62 16.00
CA MET A 37 2.79 -17.04 16.94
C MET A 37 3.16 -18.52 16.82
N VAL A 38 2.43 -19.30 16.01
CA VAL A 38 2.69 -20.71 15.80
C VAL A 38 3.41 -20.88 14.46
N ALA A 39 4.57 -21.52 14.47
CA ALA A 39 5.29 -21.81 13.24
C ALA A 39 4.45 -22.72 12.32
N GLY A 40 4.29 -22.32 11.07
CA GLY A 40 3.51 -23.03 10.06
C GLY A 40 3.90 -22.59 8.66
N GLU A 41 3.33 -23.24 7.66
CA GLU A 41 3.49 -22.81 6.26
C GLU A 41 2.75 -21.48 6.03
N GLU A 42 3.30 -20.63 5.17
CA GLU A 42 2.66 -19.39 4.76
C GLU A 42 1.34 -19.71 4.06
N VAL A 43 0.26 -19.06 4.49
CA VAL A 43 -1.06 -19.26 3.88
C VAL A 43 -1.04 -18.62 2.50
N VAL A 44 -0.98 -19.46 1.47
CA VAL A 44 -1.08 -19.00 0.09
C VAL A 44 -2.53 -18.64 -0.27
N PRO A 45 -2.77 -17.60 -1.07
CA PRO A 45 -4.10 -17.28 -1.56
C PRO A 45 -4.75 -18.46 -2.31
N GLU A 46 -6.02 -18.77 -2.04
CA GLU A 46 -6.76 -19.83 -2.76
C GLU A 46 -6.85 -19.56 -4.27
N LYS A 47 -6.78 -18.29 -4.66
CA LYS A 47 -6.65 -17.86 -6.04
C LYS A 47 -5.32 -17.14 -6.19
N GLU A 48 -4.45 -17.67 -7.04
CA GLU A 48 -3.22 -16.97 -7.40
C GLU A 48 -3.58 -15.57 -7.93
N ALA A 49 -3.01 -14.54 -7.30
CA ALA A 49 -2.93 -13.23 -7.91
C ALA A 49 -2.10 -13.41 -9.18
N LYS A 50 -2.72 -13.24 -10.35
CA LYS A 50 -1.97 -13.26 -11.60
C LYS A 50 -1.03 -12.08 -11.57
N ASP A 51 0.26 -12.33 -11.79
CA ASP A 51 1.18 -11.29 -12.26
C ASP A 51 0.65 -10.78 -13.59
N GLU A 52 -0.18 -9.74 -13.55
CA GLU A 52 -0.74 -9.14 -14.75
C GLU A 52 0.39 -8.45 -15.50
N LYS A 53 0.90 -9.16 -16.51
CA LYS A 53 1.82 -8.60 -17.51
C LYS A 53 1.05 -7.58 -18.35
N THR A 54 1.09 -6.33 -17.89
CA THR A 54 0.49 -5.19 -18.59
C THR A 54 1.55 -4.39 -19.33
N VAL A 55 1.11 -3.63 -20.34
CA VAL A 55 1.95 -2.67 -21.07
C VAL A 55 2.56 -1.64 -20.10
N ALA A 56 1.77 -1.13 -19.14
CA ALA A 56 2.22 -0.16 -18.14
C ALA A 56 3.32 -0.71 -17.20
N SER A 57 3.30 -2.01 -16.93
CA SER A 57 4.35 -2.71 -16.17
C SER A 57 5.57 -3.08 -17.04
N GLY A 58 5.65 -2.61 -18.29
CA GLY A 58 6.78 -2.84 -19.19
C GLY A 58 6.68 -4.10 -20.06
N TYR A 59 5.54 -4.78 -20.10
CA TYR A 59 5.34 -5.97 -20.93
C TYR A 59 4.61 -5.62 -22.23
N PHE A 60 5.38 -5.30 -23.28
CA PHE A 60 4.86 -4.99 -24.62
C PHE A 60 5.77 -5.57 -25.71
N LYS A 61 5.28 -5.62 -26.95
CA LYS A 61 6.10 -5.99 -28.11
C LYS A 61 6.60 -4.73 -28.80
N ASP A 62 7.76 -4.82 -29.45
CA ASP A 62 8.30 -3.67 -30.21
C ASP A 62 7.32 -3.12 -31.25
N VAL A 63 6.49 -3.99 -31.85
CA VAL A 63 5.46 -3.60 -32.82
C VAL A 63 4.34 -2.73 -32.22
N ASP A 64 4.19 -2.75 -30.90
CA ASP A 64 3.19 -1.96 -30.17
C ASP A 64 3.73 -0.55 -29.82
N VAL A 65 5.05 -0.32 -29.94
CA VAL A 65 5.70 0.98 -29.68
C VAL A 65 5.51 1.90 -30.88
N LYS A 66 5.10 3.14 -30.61
CA LYS A 66 4.89 4.18 -31.62
C LYS A 66 5.54 5.47 -31.18
N ASP A 67 5.97 6.27 -32.15
CA ASP A 67 6.49 7.61 -31.89
C ASP A 67 5.37 8.49 -31.32
N PRO A 68 5.57 9.14 -30.16
CA PRO A 68 4.56 10.01 -29.56
C PRO A 68 4.50 11.37 -30.27
N GLU A 69 3.33 11.98 -30.28
CA GLU A 69 3.16 13.36 -30.76
C GLU A 69 3.31 14.33 -29.59
N LEU A 70 3.82 15.54 -29.82
CA LEU A 70 3.93 16.54 -28.74
C LEU A 70 2.57 16.86 -28.11
N SER A 71 1.49 16.75 -28.89
CA SER A 71 0.12 16.94 -28.44
C SER A 71 -0.30 15.99 -27.31
N ASP A 72 0.32 14.80 -27.21
CA ASP A 72 0.06 13.82 -26.15
C ASP A 72 0.37 14.38 -24.75
N TYR A 73 1.19 15.43 -24.66
CA TYR A 73 1.62 16.07 -23.42
C TYR A 73 1.10 17.50 -23.24
N THR A 74 0.11 17.92 -24.03
CA THR A 74 -0.44 19.29 -23.96
C THR A 74 -1.13 19.54 -22.61
N GLY A 75 -0.68 20.55 -21.88
CA GLY A 75 -1.27 20.96 -20.61
C GLY A 75 -0.32 21.79 -19.74
N GLU A 76 -0.82 22.25 -18.60
CA GLU A 76 0.01 22.83 -17.54
C GLU A 76 0.44 21.73 -16.57
N TRP A 77 1.74 21.64 -16.31
CA TRP A 77 2.32 20.60 -15.48
C TRP A 77 3.00 21.21 -14.26
N GLN A 78 2.88 20.53 -13.12
CA GLN A 78 3.47 20.95 -11.86
C GLN A 78 4.45 19.89 -11.36
N SER A 79 5.57 20.34 -10.79
CA SER A 79 6.52 19.44 -10.14
C SER A 79 5.89 18.83 -8.88
N VAL A 80 6.16 17.55 -8.65
CA VAL A 80 5.77 16.83 -7.43
C VAL A 80 6.78 16.99 -6.30
N TYR A 81 7.96 17.58 -6.56
CA TYR A 81 9.01 17.78 -5.56
C TYR A 81 8.59 18.65 -4.37
N PRO A 82 7.82 19.75 -4.54
CA PRO A 82 7.27 20.48 -3.39
C PRO A 82 6.43 19.58 -2.47
N LEU A 83 5.61 18.69 -3.03
CA LEU A 83 4.80 17.76 -2.23
C LEU A 83 5.67 16.79 -1.42
N LEU A 84 6.79 16.34 -1.99
CA LEU A 84 7.78 15.54 -1.26
C LEU A 84 8.39 16.33 -0.10
N LYS A 85 8.84 17.57 -0.36
CA LYS A 85 9.47 18.43 0.66
C LYS A 85 8.50 18.80 1.79
N ASP A 86 7.24 19.00 1.45
CA ASP A 86 6.18 19.33 2.41
C ASP A 86 5.71 18.11 3.21
N GLY A 87 6.25 16.91 2.93
CA GLY A 87 5.94 15.66 3.64
C GLY A 87 4.63 15.01 3.22
N ILE A 88 3.92 15.57 2.24
CA ILE A 88 2.64 15.04 1.74
C ILE A 88 2.79 13.62 1.18
N LEU A 89 3.97 13.29 0.64
CA LEU A 89 4.25 11.96 0.09
C LEU A 89 4.76 10.94 1.13
N ASP A 90 4.87 11.29 2.41
CA ASP A 90 5.44 10.39 3.43
C ASP A 90 4.61 9.10 3.59
N GLU A 91 3.27 9.20 3.51
CA GLU A 91 2.38 8.02 3.53
C GLU A 91 2.61 7.09 2.33
N VAL A 92 2.99 7.64 1.16
CA VAL A 92 3.30 6.84 -0.04
C VAL A 92 4.56 6.00 0.20
N PHE A 93 5.57 6.58 0.84
CA PHE A 93 6.83 5.89 1.13
C PHE A 93 6.68 4.85 2.25
N ASP A 94 5.89 5.16 3.28
CA ASP A 94 5.52 4.20 4.34
C ASP A 94 4.76 2.99 3.75
N TYR A 95 3.80 3.25 2.86
CA TYR A 95 3.07 2.18 2.16
C TYR A 95 4.00 1.30 1.31
N LYS A 96 4.92 1.91 0.55
CA LYS A 96 5.91 1.17 -0.26
C LYS A 96 6.82 0.29 0.60
N ALA A 97 7.29 0.79 1.74
CA ALA A 97 8.12 0.02 2.67
C ALA A 97 7.37 -1.19 3.24
N LYS A 98 6.10 -1.02 3.60
CA LYS A 98 5.23 -2.10 4.09
C LYS A 98 4.93 -3.15 3.02
N LEU A 99 4.74 -2.73 1.77
CA LEU A 99 4.39 -3.61 0.66
C LEU A 99 5.59 -4.41 0.14
N ASN A 100 6.69 -3.72 -0.18
CA ASN A 100 7.82 -4.32 -0.90
C ASN A 100 8.89 -4.89 0.03
N LYS A 101 8.99 -4.37 1.26
CA LYS A 101 9.93 -4.83 2.31
C LYS A 101 11.41 -4.87 1.88
N ASP A 102 11.78 -4.14 0.83
CA ASP A 102 13.11 -4.04 0.25
C ASP A 102 13.87 -2.78 0.69
N MET A 103 13.12 -1.72 0.99
CA MET A 103 13.62 -0.44 1.49
C MET A 103 12.73 0.08 2.62
N THR A 104 13.32 0.81 3.55
CA THR A 104 12.61 1.58 4.57
C THR A 104 11.93 2.81 3.96
N ALA A 105 10.96 3.39 4.67
CA ALA A 105 10.28 4.61 4.22
C ALA A 105 11.25 5.78 3.98
N ALA A 106 12.30 5.89 4.81
CA ALA A 106 13.35 6.91 4.66
C ALA A 106 14.17 6.68 3.38
N GLU A 107 14.60 5.43 3.13
CA GLU A 107 15.34 5.10 1.91
C GLU A 107 14.50 5.33 0.65
N TYR A 108 13.20 5.02 0.69
CA TYR A 108 12.27 5.37 -0.39
C TYR A 108 12.18 6.88 -0.60
N LYS A 109 12.06 7.66 0.49
CA LYS A 109 12.04 9.12 0.42
C LYS A 109 13.34 9.67 -0.19
N ASP A 110 14.49 9.12 0.15
CA ASP A 110 15.78 9.53 -0.42
C ASP A 110 15.90 9.18 -1.92
N TYR A 111 15.44 7.99 -2.31
CA TYR A 111 15.36 7.57 -3.71
C TYR A 111 14.49 8.53 -4.53
N TYR A 112 13.29 8.85 -4.05
CA TYR A 112 12.39 9.78 -4.72
C TYR A 112 12.83 11.25 -4.59
N THR A 113 13.58 11.62 -3.56
CA THR A 113 14.21 12.94 -3.47
C THR A 113 15.19 13.12 -4.63
N THR A 114 16.07 12.14 -4.85
CA THR A 114 17.03 12.15 -5.96
C THR A 114 16.31 12.18 -7.33
N GLY A 115 15.21 11.43 -7.47
CA GLY A 115 14.47 11.35 -8.73
C GLY A 115 13.56 12.54 -9.03
N TYR A 116 12.98 13.17 -8.01
CA TYR A 116 12.06 14.30 -8.16
C TYR A 116 12.73 15.66 -8.02
N GLU A 117 13.92 15.74 -7.43
CA GLU A 117 14.67 16.98 -7.37
C GLU A 117 14.99 17.43 -8.80
N ILE A 118 14.36 18.52 -9.20
CA ILE A 118 14.57 19.14 -10.50
C ILE A 118 15.27 20.47 -10.27
N VAL A 119 16.46 20.64 -10.85
CA VAL A 119 17.13 21.94 -10.92
C VAL A 119 16.55 22.70 -12.12
N PHE A 120 15.35 23.23 -11.98
CA PHE A 120 14.87 24.27 -12.89
C PHE A 120 15.11 25.63 -12.23
N LEU A 121 16.21 26.27 -12.64
CA LEU A 121 16.47 27.72 -12.47
C LEU A 121 16.12 28.45 -13.77
#